data_AF-A0A3B8VW31-F1
#
_entry.id   AF-A0A3B8VW31-F1
#
_cell.length_a   1.000
_cell.length_b   1.000
_cell.length_c   1.000
_cell.angle_alpha   90.00
_cell.angle_beta   90.00
_cell.angle_gamma   90.00
#
_symmetry.space_group_name_H-M   'P 1'
#
loop_
_entity.id
_entity.type
_entity.pdbx_description
1 polymer ?
#
loop_
_entity_poly.entity_id
_entity_poly.type
_entity_poly.pdbx_seq_one_letter_code
_entity_poly.pdbx_strand_id
1 'polypeptide(L)'
;TSKLNELRARIGMPDVKTTLTSRGSAYTQESLRNFLRHERRVELAFEESRYYDIRRWMIAPQVMNQKLTGISVLGQLKPGADGSLPYRYDETKYNYTWTVADFTSRENRNWKDKMYFAPITRDELKRNDKLINNPGYE
;
A
#
# COMPACT_ATOMS: atom_id res chain seq x y z
N THR A 1 14.30 16.76 -10.22
CA THR A 1 13.51 16.85 -8.97
C THR A 1 12.56 18.04 -8.93
N SER A 2 12.70 19.09 -9.77
CA SER A 2 11.79 20.26 -9.70
C SER A 2 10.30 19.88 -9.84
N LYS A 3 9.92 18.99 -10.76
CA LYS A 3 8.51 18.53 -10.88
C LYS A 3 7.98 17.79 -9.66
N LEU A 4 8.81 17.01 -8.98
CA LEU A 4 8.40 16.34 -7.75
C LEU A 4 8.26 17.34 -6.59
N ASN A 5 9.11 18.37 -6.56
CA ASN A 5 8.99 19.46 -5.60
C ASN A 5 7.73 20.31 -5.87
N GLU A 6 7.38 20.58 -7.14
CA GLU A 6 6.13 21.26 -7.51
C GLU A 6 4.90 20.49 -6.98
N LEU A 7 4.87 19.16 -7.18
CA LEU A 7 3.81 18.29 -6.67
C LEU A 7 3.66 18.38 -5.15
N ARG A 8 4.79 18.34 -4.45
CA ARG A 8 4.83 18.39 -2.98
C ARG A 8 4.43 19.76 -2.44
N ALA A 9 4.89 20.83 -3.10
CA ALA A 9 4.54 22.20 -2.74
C ALA A 9 3.03 22.48 -2.85
N ARG A 10 2.32 21.81 -3.79
CA ARG A 10 0.85 21.90 -3.94
C ARG A 10 0.11 21.59 -2.63
N ILE A 11 0.67 20.75 -1.77
CA ILE A 11 0.08 20.36 -0.47
C ILE A 11 0.94 20.80 0.73
N GLY A 12 1.84 21.77 0.54
CA GLY A 12 2.67 22.32 1.62
C GLY A 12 3.76 21.38 2.14
N MET A 13 4.12 20.33 1.40
CA MET A 13 5.16 19.39 1.82
C MET A 13 6.57 19.93 1.49
N PRO A 14 7.58 19.71 2.37
CA PRO A 14 8.96 20.13 2.10
C PRO A 14 9.54 19.48 0.84
N ASP A 15 10.54 20.09 0.22
CA ASP A 15 11.18 19.51 -0.97
C ASP A 15 11.84 18.14 -0.69
N VAL A 16 12.16 17.42 -1.77
CA VAL A 16 12.73 16.06 -1.71
C VAL A 16 14.04 16.02 -0.92
N LYS A 17 14.95 16.98 -1.11
CA LYS A 17 16.26 17.00 -0.46
C LYS A 17 16.09 17.24 1.04
N THR A 18 15.29 18.23 1.41
CA THR A 18 14.96 18.55 2.81
C THR A 18 14.33 17.33 3.51
N THR A 19 13.42 16.62 2.83
CA THR A 19 12.75 15.44 3.38
C THR A 19 13.68 14.23 3.50
N LEU A 20 14.59 14.01 2.55
CA LEU A 20 15.57 12.92 2.64
C LEU A 20 16.56 13.17 3.78
N THR A 21 17.06 14.41 3.90
CA THR A 21 17.97 14.79 4.99
C THR A 21 17.31 14.61 6.36
N SER A 22 16.06 15.03 6.55
CA SER A 22 15.36 14.87 7.84
C SER A 22 15.09 13.39 8.20
N ARG A 23 15.02 12.51 7.19
CA ARG A 23 14.91 11.06 7.35
C ARG A 23 16.27 10.35 7.48
N GLY A 24 17.38 11.09 7.57
CA GLY A 24 18.74 10.52 7.62
C GLY A 24 19.14 9.76 6.35
N SER A 25 18.47 10.03 5.23
CA SER A 25 18.71 9.36 3.95
C SER A 25 19.65 10.18 3.08
N ALA A 26 20.68 9.55 2.54
CA ALA A 26 21.61 10.20 1.61
C ALA A 26 20.90 10.58 0.30
N TYR A 27 21.33 11.70 -0.30
CA TYR A 27 20.77 12.19 -1.57
C TYR A 27 21.41 11.47 -2.77
N THR A 28 21.11 10.17 -2.92
CA THR A 28 21.62 9.31 -4.00
C THR A 28 20.54 8.97 -5.03
N GLN A 29 20.94 8.43 -6.17
CA GLN A 29 20.00 7.96 -7.20
C GLN A 29 19.02 6.92 -6.65
N GLU A 30 19.50 6.00 -5.81
CA GLU A 30 18.68 4.97 -5.19
C GLU A 30 17.65 5.57 -4.24
N SER A 31 18.07 6.44 -3.33
CA SER A 31 17.16 7.15 -2.41
C SER A 31 16.10 7.94 -3.17
N LEU A 32 16.50 8.65 -4.23
CA LEU A 32 15.57 9.40 -5.09
C LEU A 32 14.57 8.47 -5.81
N ARG A 33 15.01 7.30 -6.26
CA ARG A 33 14.12 6.31 -6.91
C ARG A 33 13.10 5.76 -5.93
N ASN A 34 13.52 5.42 -4.71
CA ASN A 34 12.61 4.94 -3.66
C ASN A 34 11.64 6.04 -3.23
N PHE A 35 12.12 7.27 -3.09
CA PHE A 35 11.30 8.43 -2.79
C PHE A 35 10.25 8.67 -3.88
N LEU A 36 10.64 8.68 -5.16
CA LEU A 36 9.71 8.83 -6.28
C LEU A 36 8.64 7.74 -6.32
N ARG A 37 9.03 6.47 -6.08
CA ARG A 37 8.09 5.34 -6.01
C ARG A 37 7.09 5.50 -4.86
N HIS A 38 7.53 6.03 -3.73
CA HIS A 38 6.67 6.33 -2.59
C HIS A 38 5.69 7.46 -2.91
N GLU A 39 6.17 8.59 -3.43
CA GLU A 39 5.32 9.74 -3.79
C GLU A 39 4.27 9.33 -4.81
N ARG A 40 4.63 8.55 -5.85
CA ARG A 40 3.66 8.04 -6.83
C ARG A 40 2.60 7.14 -6.20
N ARG A 41 2.97 6.32 -5.20
CA ARG A 41 2.01 5.47 -4.47
C ARG A 41 1.01 6.30 -3.67
N VAL A 42 1.46 7.40 -3.07
CA VAL A 42 0.61 8.29 -2.27
C VAL A 42 -0.28 9.15 -3.17
N GLU A 43 0.30 9.79 -4.19
CA GLU A 43 -0.40 10.69 -5.09
C GLU A 43 -1.52 9.99 -5.88
N LEU A 44 -1.24 8.79 -6.41
CA LEU A 44 -2.18 8.04 -7.25
C LEU A 44 -2.87 6.91 -6.48
N ALA A 45 -3.02 7.07 -5.17
CA ALA A 45 -3.71 6.09 -4.35
C ALA A 45 -5.16 5.96 -4.82
N PHE A 46 -5.61 4.71 -5.02
CA PHE A 46 -6.94 4.37 -5.55
C PHE A 46 -7.22 4.78 -7.01
N GLU A 47 -6.19 5.12 -7.79
CA GLU A 47 -6.31 5.47 -9.22
C GLU A 47 -5.71 4.39 -10.14
N GLU A 48 -5.94 3.10 -9.82
CA GLU A 48 -5.51 1.92 -10.59
C GLU A 48 -4.00 1.78 -10.88
N SER A 49 -3.16 2.72 -10.44
CA SER A 49 -1.75 2.78 -10.79
C SER A 49 -0.91 1.72 -10.07
N ARG A 50 -1.28 1.40 -8.82
CA ARG A 50 -0.46 0.53 -7.96
C ARG A 50 -0.29 -0.88 -8.52
N TYR A 51 -1.32 -1.40 -9.20
CA TYR A 51 -1.30 -2.73 -9.81
C TYR A 51 -0.17 -2.86 -10.86
N TYR A 52 -0.04 -1.85 -11.72
CA TYR A 52 0.96 -1.83 -12.80
C TYR A 52 2.33 -1.40 -12.30
N ASP A 53 2.37 -0.44 -11.36
CA ASP A 53 3.61 0.06 -10.76
C ASP A 53 4.42 -1.04 -10.08
N ILE A 54 3.76 -1.89 -9.29
CA ILE A 54 4.41 -3.01 -8.62
C ILE A 54 5.03 -3.99 -9.64
N ARG A 55 4.31 -4.28 -10.73
CA ARG A 55 4.72 -5.23 -11.77
C ARG A 55 5.87 -4.71 -12.61
N ARG A 56 5.75 -3.52 -13.17
CA ARG A 56 6.79 -2.92 -14.03
C ARG A 56 8.09 -2.62 -13.29
N TRP A 57 8.04 -2.48 -11.97
CA TRP A 57 9.22 -2.30 -11.13
C TRP A 57 9.80 -3.61 -10.60
N MET A 58 9.17 -4.76 -10.88
CA MET A 58 9.58 -6.07 -10.37
C MET A 58 9.71 -6.10 -8.84
N ILE A 59 8.83 -5.38 -8.14
CA ILE A 59 8.83 -5.30 -6.66
C ILE A 59 7.71 -6.13 -6.02
N ALA A 60 7.04 -6.97 -6.81
CA ALA A 60 5.88 -7.73 -6.35
C ALA A 60 6.23 -8.72 -5.22
N PRO A 61 7.32 -9.52 -5.29
CA PRO A 61 7.71 -10.41 -4.18
C PRO A 61 7.93 -9.69 -2.85
N GLN A 62 8.36 -8.43 -2.89
CA GLN A 62 8.68 -7.62 -1.72
C GLN A 62 7.43 -7.01 -1.06
N VAL A 63 6.41 -6.68 -1.85
CA VAL A 63 5.24 -5.91 -1.36
C VAL A 63 3.93 -6.68 -1.38
N MET A 64 3.82 -7.72 -2.22
CA MET A 64 2.62 -8.55 -2.36
C MET A 64 2.66 -9.81 -1.50
N ASN A 65 3.73 -10.04 -0.73
CA ASN A 65 3.82 -11.09 0.29
C ASN A 65 3.64 -10.56 1.72
N GLN A 66 3.30 -9.27 1.86
CA GLN A 66 3.08 -8.66 3.17
C GLN A 66 1.66 -8.94 3.66
N LYS A 67 1.55 -9.23 4.96
CA LYS A 67 0.27 -9.37 5.65
C LYS A 67 -0.55 -8.09 5.51
N LEU A 68 -1.83 -8.25 5.23
CA LEU A 68 -2.76 -7.14 5.35
C LEU A 68 -2.96 -6.83 6.84
N THR A 69 -2.68 -5.60 7.23
CA THR A 69 -2.85 -5.12 8.60
C THR A 69 -3.72 -3.88 8.63
N GLY A 70 -4.25 -3.58 9.81
CA GLY A 70 -4.82 -2.27 10.11
C GLY A 70 -4.87 -2.04 11.61
N ILE A 71 -5.71 -1.13 12.05
CA ILE A 71 -5.78 -0.70 13.44
C ILE A 71 -7.12 -1.16 14.02
N SER A 72 -7.07 -1.83 15.17
CA SER A 72 -8.24 -2.06 16.02
C SER A 72 -8.17 -1.09 17.20
N VAL A 73 -9.23 -0.31 17.40
CA VAL A 73 -9.33 0.65 18.50
C VAL A 73 -10.38 0.18 19.48
N LEU A 74 -10.01 0.09 20.76
CA LEU A 74 -10.91 -0.23 21.85
C LEU A 74 -11.06 1.00 22.76
N GLY A 75 -12.30 1.50 22.89
CA GLY A 75 -12.66 2.49 23.91
C GLY A 75 -13.28 1.79 25.11
N GLN A 76 -12.53 1.63 26.19
CA GLN A 76 -13.04 1.03 27.42
C GLN A 76 -13.66 2.12 28.30
N LEU A 77 -14.95 1.99 28.64
CA LEU A 77 -15.64 2.93 29.52
C LEU A 77 -14.96 2.96 30.89
N LYS A 78 -14.64 4.16 31.37
CA LYS A 78 -14.06 4.37 32.69
C LYS A 78 -15.08 4.04 33.78
N PRO A 79 -14.63 3.53 34.95
CA PRO A 79 -15.53 3.30 36.08
C PRO A 79 -16.34 4.56 36.43
N GLY A 80 -17.67 4.44 36.50
CA GLY A 80 -18.58 5.54 36.84
C GLY A 80 -18.90 6.52 35.70
N ALA A 81 -18.33 6.34 34.51
CA ALA A 81 -18.70 7.14 33.35
C ALA A 81 -20.02 6.65 32.71
N ASP A 82 -20.79 7.57 32.13
CA ASP A 82 -22.01 7.24 31.38
C ASP A 82 -21.68 6.80 29.94
N GLY A 83 -22.03 5.55 29.62
CA GLY A 83 -21.88 4.90 28.32
C GLY A 83 -23.13 4.94 27.45
N SER A 84 -24.04 5.89 27.67
CA SER A 84 -25.27 6.03 26.91
C SER A 84 -25.02 6.16 25.40
N LEU A 85 -25.91 5.56 24.61
CA LEU A 85 -25.89 5.63 23.16
C LEU A 85 -26.62 6.88 22.66
N PRO A 86 -26.21 7.46 21.50
CA PRO A 86 -25.16 6.98 20.62
C PRO A 86 -23.75 7.29 21.15
N TYR A 87 -22.83 6.34 20.96
CA TYR A 87 -21.42 6.52 21.28
C TYR A 87 -20.83 7.75 20.56
N ARG A 88 -20.03 8.53 21.30
CA ARG A 88 -19.18 9.61 20.78
C ARG A 88 -17.79 9.48 21.39
N TYR A 89 -16.77 9.84 20.61
CA TYR A 89 -15.40 9.86 21.11
C TYR A 89 -15.28 10.89 22.23
N ASP A 90 -14.83 10.43 23.40
CA ASP A 90 -14.72 11.24 24.61
C ASP A 90 -13.67 10.63 25.56
N GLU A 91 -12.47 11.22 25.58
CA GLU A 91 -11.38 10.76 26.44
C GLU A 91 -11.63 10.99 27.93
N THR A 92 -12.62 11.82 28.31
CA THR A 92 -12.99 11.98 29.72
C THR A 92 -13.77 10.76 30.22
N LYS A 93 -14.50 10.08 29.32
CA LYS A 93 -15.33 8.91 29.63
C LYS A 93 -14.69 7.57 29.30
N TYR A 94 -13.79 7.52 28.31
CA TYR A 94 -13.21 6.27 27.81
C TYR A 94 -11.68 6.28 27.90
N ASN A 95 -11.10 5.11 28.16
CA ASN A 95 -9.69 4.84 27.93
C ASN A 95 -9.54 4.21 26.53
N TYR A 96 -8.86 4.89 25.62
CA TYR A 96 -8.62 4.38 24.28
C TYR A 96 -7.29 3.65 24.21
N THR A 97 -7.34 2.43 23.68
CA THR A 97 -6.15 1.66 23.32
C THR A 97 -6.28 1.22 21.88
N TRP A 98 -5.15 0.98 21.23
CA TRP A 98 -5.13 0.46 19.88
C TRP A 98 -4.14 -0.70 19.77
N THR A 99 -4.44 -1.62 18.86
CA THR A 99 -3.54 -2.71 18.50
C THR A 99 -3.46 -2.83 16.98
N VAL A 100 -2.35 -3.39 16.49
CA VAL A 100 -2.26 -3.77 15.08
C VAL A 100 -3.08 -5.04 14.89
N ALA A 101 -4.13 -4.96 14.09
CA ALA A 101 -4.95 -6.09 13.71
C ALA A 101 -4.35 -6.81 12.49
N ASP A 102 -4.24 -8.13 12.57
CA ASP A 102 -3.90 -9.00 11.44
C ASP A 102 -5.18 -9.35 10.67
N PHE A 103 -5.21 -9.07 9.37
CA PHE A 103 -6.33 -9.35 8.48
C PHE A 103 -6.02 -10.46 7.47
N THR A 104 -5.05 -11.33 7.75
CA THR A 104 -4.72 -12.48 6.88
C THR A 104 -5.93 -13.41 6.65
N SER A 105 -6.89 -13.47 7.59
CA SER A 105 -8.14 -14.22 7.40
C SER A 105 -9.07 -13.64 6.32
N ARG A 106 -8.94 -12.35 6.01
CA ARG A 106 -9.70 -11.67 4.94
C ARG A 106 -8.95 -11.70 3.61
N GLU A 107 -7.64 -11.54 3.66
CA GLU A 107 -6.79 -11.55 2.47
C GLU A 107 -5.42 -12.16 2.81
N ASN A 108 -5.21 -13.41 2.39
CA ASN A 108 -3.93 -14.09 2.50
C ASN A 108 -3.16 -13.94 1.18
N ARG A 109 -2.19 -13.04 1.15
CA ARG A 109 -1.43 -12.74 -0.08
C ARG A 109 -0.26 -13.70 -0.23
N ASN A 110 -0.17 -14.32 -1.41
CA ASN A 110 0.94 -15.17 -1.79
C ASN A 110 1.31 -14.90 -3.27
N TRP A 111 2.38 -14.14 -3.48
CA TRP A 111 2.88 -13.82 -4.79
C TRP A 111 3.65 -14.99 -5.40
N LYS A 112 3.33 -15.30 -6.66
CA LYS A 112 4.11 -16.20 -7.51
C LYS A 112 4.50 -15.43 -8.76
N ASP A 113 5.73 -15.59 -9.25
CA ASP A 113 6.23 -14.76 -10.37
C ASP A 113 5.41 -14.87 -11.66
N LYS A 114 4.69 -15.98 -11.87
CA LYS A 114 3.70 -16.06 -12.97
C LYS A 114 2.65 -14.94 -12.94
N MET A 115 2.34 -14.39 -11.77
CA MET A 115 1.37 -13.32 -11.56
C MET A 115 1.82 -11.94 -12.08
N TYR A 116 3.06 -11.82 -12.57
CA TYR A 116 3.48 -10.65 -13.36
C TYR A 116 2.61 -10.48 -14.61
N PHE A 117 2.14 -11.58 -15.19
CA PHE A 117 1.26 -11.58 -16.36
C PHE A 117 -0.09 -12.20 -16.03
N ALA A 118 -1.16 -11.70 -16.65
CA ALA A 118 -2.46 -12.34 -16.58
C ALA A 118 -2.45 -13.62 -17.45
N PRO A 119 -3.12 -14.72 -17.03
CA PRO A 119 -3.23 -15.90 -17.88
C PRO A 119 -4.03 -15.61 -19.14
N ILE A 120 -3.65 -16.24 -20.25
CA ILE A 120 -4.52 -16.36 -21.43
C ILE A 120 -5.59 -17.41 -21.11
N THR A 121 -6.85 -17.15 -21.47
CA THR A 121 -7.94 -18.07 -21.15
C THR A 121 -7.81 -19.37 -21.94
N ARG A 122 -8.26 -20.49 -21.36
CA ARG A 122 -8.19 -21.81 -22.00
C ARG A 122 -8.96 -21.88 -23.31
N ASP A 123 -10.03 -21.11 -23.44
CA ASP A 123 -10.84 -21.06 -24.66
C ASP A 123 -10.06 -20.39 -25.80
N GLU A 124 -9.29 -19.32 -25.52
CA GLU A 124 -8.43 -18.71 -26.54
C GLU A 124 -7.28 -19.64 -26.95
N LEU A 125 -6.69 -20.38 -26.01
CA LEU A 125 -5.66 -21.38 -26.31
C LEU A 125 -6.20 -22.52 -27.19
N LYS A 126 -7.45 -22.95 -26.98
CA LYS A 126 -8.10 -23.98 -27.82
C LYS A 126 -8.45 -23.48 -29.22
N ARG A 127 -8.71 -22.17 -29.38
CA ARG A 127 -9.03 -21.56 -30.68
C ARG A 127 -7.81 -21.45 -31.60
N ASN A 128 -6.60 -21.38 -31.03
CA ASN A 128 -5.36 -21.25 -31.78
C ASN A 128 -4.26 -22.12 -31.16
N ASP A 129 -3.96 -23.24 -31.82
CA ASP A 129 -2.94 -24.21 -31.40
C ASP A 129 -1.50 -23.66 -31.38
N LYS A 130 -1.27 -22.49 -32.01
CA LYS A 130 0.02 -21.77 -31.97
C LYS A 130 0.12 -20.78 -30.81
N LEU A 131 -0.97 -20.54 -30.08
CA LEU A 131 -0.97 -19.62 -28.95
C LEU A 131 -0.38 -20.30 -27.72
N ILE A 132 0.73 -19.74 -27.22
CA ILE A 132 1.40 -20.21 -26.01
C ILE A 132 0.97 -19.32 -24.84
N ASN A 133 0.64 -19.92 -23.70
CA ASN A 133 0.25 -19.18 -22.50
C ASN A 133 1.43 -18.39 -21.91
N ASN A 134 1.12 -17.43 -21.05
CA ASN A 134 2.13 -16.70 -20.30
C ASN A 134 2.90 -17.62 -19.34
N PRO A 135 4.17 -17.31 -19.02
CA PRO A 135 5.02 -18.19 -18.22
C PRO A 135 4.39 -18.61 -16.88
N GLY A 136 4.42 -19.92 -16.60
CA GLY A 136 3.92 -20.52 -15.36
C GLY A 136 2.41 -20.76 -15.30
N TYR A 137 1.69 -20.48 -16.39
CA TYR A 137 0.30 -20.90 -16.57
C TYR A 137 0.20 -22.06 -17.55
N GLU A 138 -0.75 -22.96 -17.29
CA GLU A 138 -1.08 -24.15 -18.09
C GLU A 138 -2.42 -23.95 -18.80
#